data_AF-A0A4P6FR88-F1
#
_entry.id   AF-A0A4P6FR88-F1
#
_cell.length_a   1.000
_cell.length_b   1.000
_cell.length_c   1.000
_cell.angle_alpha   90.00
_cell.angle_beta   90.00
_cell.angle_gamma   90.00
#
_symmetry.space_group_name_H-M   'P 1'
#
loop_
_entity.id
_entity.type
_entity.pdbx_description
1 polymer ?
#
loop_
_entity_poly.entity_id
_entity_poly.type
_entity_poly.pdbx_seq_one_letter_code
_entity_poly.pdbx_strand_id
1 'polypeptide(L)'
;MHFVVIGKDKGAGEARLQHRAAHLEFVADEQNKIVYAGPLIEQGRMIGSLFVFDVPDRGTLDTYLAADPYFVGGIFETVEIYESRKMVPEQTPGFLREEADKARAAAQV
;
A
#
# COMPACT_ATOMS: atom_id res chain seq x y z
N MET A 1 2.15 -1.38 12.46
CA MET A 1 2.10 0.01 11.93
C MET A 1 1.65 -0.08 10.50
N HIS A 2 0.86 0.88 10.00
CA HIS A 2 0.40 0.80 8.62
C HIS A 2 1.33 1.60 7.71
N PHE A 3 1.68 1.00 6.58
CA PHE A 3 2.40 1.68 5.50
C PHE A 3 1.62 1.57 4.21
N VAL A 4 1.56 2.67 3.46
CA VAL A 4 0.97 2.72 2.14
C VAL A 4 2.09 2.80 1.13
N VAL A 5 2.08 1.91 0.15
CA VAL A 5 3.02 1.89 -0.98
C VAL A 5 2.24 2.06 -2.28
N ILE A 6 2.58 3.09 -3.04
CA ILE A 6 1.98 3.39 -4.35
C ILE A 6 3.09 3.26 -5.39
N GLY A 7 2.99 2.24 -6.23
CA GLY A 7 3.89 2.04 -7.36
C GLY A 7 3.18 2.35 -8.67
N LYS A 8 3.74 3.22 -9.53
CA LYS A 8 3.26 3.41 -10.91
C LYS A 8 4.13 2.61 -11.86
N ASP A 9 3.53 1.83 -12.75
CA ASP A 9 4.28 0.96 -13.66
C ASP A 9 5.08 1.78 -14.69
N LYS A 10 6.23 1.24 -15.12
CA LYS A 10 6.93 1.71 -16.32
C LYS A 10 6.16 1.29 -17.57
N GLY A 11 6.04 2.21 -18.52
CA GLY A 11 5.50 1.91 -19.84
C GLY A 11 4.06 1.38 -19.79
N ALA A 12 3.73 0.40 -20.64
CA ALA A 12 2.37 -0.13 -20.77
C ALA A 12 2.13 -1.42 -19.96
N GLY A 13 3.01 -1.75 -19.00
CA GLY A 13 2.85 -2.89 -18.10
C GLY A 13 3.46 -4.20 -18.59
N GLU A 14 4.35 -4.18 -19.59
CA GLU A 14 5.02 -5.38 -20.10
C GLU A 14 5.86 -6.07 -19.01
N ALA A 15 6.63 -5.29 -18.25
CA ALA A 15 7.45 -5.81 -17.15
C ALA A 15 6.58 -6.44 -16.04
N ARG A 16 5.41 -5.85 -15.76
CA ARG A 16 4.44 -6.44 -14.83
C ARG A 16 4.05 -7.84 -15.27
N LEU A 17 3.77 -8.07 -16.55
CA LEU A 17 3.35 -9.39 -17.04
C LEU A 17 4.45 -10.44 -16.83
N GLN A 18 5.71 -10.08 -17.05
CA GLN A 18 6.86 -10.97 -16.87
C GLN A 18 7.01 -11.43 -15.41
N HIS A 19 6.76 -10.54 -14.45
CA HIS A 19 6.93 -10.82 -13.03
C HIS A 19 5.65 -11.26 -12.31
N ARG A 20 4.49 -11.24 -12.97
CA ARG A 20 3.18 -11.39 -12.31
C ARG A 20 3.01 -12.71 -11.59
N ALA A 21 3.40 -13.83 -12.20
CA ALA A 21 3.24 -15.14 -11.59
C ALA A 21 4.03 -15.23 -10.26
N ALA A 22 5.33 -14.94 -10.32
CA ALA A 22 6.20 -14.94 -9.14
C ALA A 22 5.73 -13.94 -8.08
N HIS A 23 5.27 -12.76 -8.46
CA HIS A 23 4.71 -11.78 -7.53
C HIS A 23 3.48 -12.33 -6.80
N LEU A 24 2.54 -12.96 -7.52
CA LEU A 24 1.34 -13.52 -6.91
C LEU A 24 1.64 -14.70 -5.98
N GLU A 25 2.62 -15.55 -6.32
CA GLU A 25 3.10 -16.62 -5.45
C GLU A 25 3.72 -16.06 -4.16
N PHE A 26 4.62 -15.08 -4.30
CA PHE A 26 5.24 -14.40 -3.17
C PHE A 26 4.20 -13.73 -2.25
N VAL A 27 3.23 -13.00 -2.83
CA VAL A 27 2.14 -12.38 -2.06
C VAL A 27 1.27 -13.43 -1.39
N ALA A 28 1.01 -14.58 -2.01
CA ALA A 28 0.21 -15.63 -1.39
C ALA A 28 0.86 -16.18 -0.12
N ASP A 29 2.19 -16.31 -0.11
CA ASP A 29 2.96 -16.76 1.05
C ASP A 29 3.09 -15.68 2.13
N GLU A 30 3.16 -14.41 1.74
CA GLU A 30 3.46 -13.28 2.63
C GLU A 30 2.22 -12.40 2.95
N GLN A 31 1.02 -12.81 2.53
CA GLN A 31 -0.22 -12.02 2.63
C GLN A 31 -0.57 -11.58 4.06
N ASN A 32 -0.04 -12.26 5.08
CA ASN A 32 -0.28 -11.93 6.49
C ASN A 32 0.27 -10.55 6.90
N LYS A 33 1.14 -9.94 6.07
CA LYS A 33 1.71 -8.60 6.28
C LYS A 33 0.90 -7.49 5.58
N ILE A 34 -0.13 -7.86 4.81
CA ILE A 34 -0.89 -6.97 3.93
C ILE A 34 -2.32 -6.85 4.44
N VAL A 35 -2.78 -5.61 4.63
CA VAL A 35 -4.18 -5.27 4.92
C VAL A 35 -4.99 -5.18 3.64
N TYR A 36 -4.40 -4.61 2.58
CA TYR A 36 -5.00 -4.49 1.26
C TYR A 36 -3.91 -4.42 0.20
N ALA A 37 -4.09 -5.10 -0.93
CA ALA A 37 -3.24 -4.92 -2.11
C ALA A 37 -4.06 -5.06 -3.38
N GLY A 38 -3.73 -4.28 -4.40
CA GLY A 38 -4.41 -4.36 -5.69
C GLY A 38 -3.78 -3.49 -6.77
N PRO A 39 -4.12 -3.74 -8.04
CA PRO A 39 -3.68 -2.88 -9.12
C PRO A 39 -4.39 -1.53 -9.06
N LEU A 40 -3.64 -0.47 -9.39
CA LEU A 40 -4.24 0.82 -9.75
C LEU A 40 -4.81 0.69 -11.17
N ILE A 41 -6.08 1.03 -11.34
CA ILE A 41 -6.79 0.91 -12.62
C ILE A 41 -7.13 2.30 -13.16
N GLU A 42 -6.79 2.53 -14.43
CA GLU A 42 -7.24 3.68 -15.19
C GLU A 42 -7.78 3.22 -16.54
N GLN A 43 -9.03 3.61 -16.85
CA GLN A 43 -9.72 3.21 -18.08
C GLN A 43 -9.68 1.68 -18.35
N GLY A 44 -9.78 0.88 -17.30
CA GLY A 44 -9.75 -0.59 -17.36
C GLY A 44 -8.36 -1.22 -17.52
N ARG A 45 -7.28 -0.42 -17.53
CA ARG A 45 -5.90 -0.89 -17.62
C ARG A 45 -5.21 -0.80 -16.26
N MET A 46 -4.37 -1.78 -15.95
CA MET A 46 -3.48 -1.70 -14.79
C MET A 46 -2.35 -0.70 -15.09
N ILE A 47 -2.18 0.28 -14.21
CA ILE A 47 -1.17 1.34 -14.34
C ILE A 47 -0.20 1.40 -13.15
N GLY A 48 -0.28 0.42 -12.26
CA GLY A 48 0.44 0.44 -10.99
C GLY A 48 -0.16 -0.49 -9.95
N SER A 49 0.32 -0.36 -8.73
CA SER A 49 -0.13 -1.12 -7.56
C SER A 49 -0.29 -0.20 -6.35
N LEU A 50 -1.30 -0.49 -5.53
CA LEU A 50 -1.44 0.02 -4.17
C LEU A 50 -1.27 -1.16 -3.21
N PHE A 51 -0.43 -0.98 -2.20
CA PHE A 51 -0.31 -1.87 -1.06
C PHE A 51 -0.53 -1.10 0.23
N VAL A 52 -1.24 -1.71 1.16
CA VAL A 52 -1.40 -1.26 2.55
C VAL A 52 -0.89 -2.40 3.42
N PHE A 53 0.24 -2.18 4.08
CA PHE A 53 0.87 -3.14 4.97
C PHE A 53 0.46 -2.92 6.42
N ASP A 54 0.50 -3.96 7.24
CA ASP A 54 0.58 -3.87 8.69
C ASP A 54 1.81 -4.64 9.17
N VAL A 55 2.88 -3.90 9.47
CA VAL A 55 4.19 -4.42 9.84
C VAL A 55 4.74 -3.62 11.02
N PRO A 56 5.63 -4.18 11.86
CA PRO A 56 6.07 -3.51 13.09
C PRO A 56 6.84 -2.21 12.85
N ASP A 57 7.58 -2.12 11.74
CA ASP A 57 8.44 -0.98 11.42
C ASP A 57 8.75 -0.88 9.92
N ARG A 58 9.44 0.21 9.54
CA ARG A 58 9.87 0.48 8.17
C ARG A 58 10.89 -0.53 7.64
N GLY A 59 11.78 -1.06 8.49
CA GLY A 59 12.79 -2.04 8.07
C GLY A 59 12.18 -3.36 7.62
N THR A 60 11.11 -3.79 8.28
CA THR A 60 10.33 -4.97 7.91
C THR A 60 9.64 -4.76 6.56
N LEU A 61 9.08 -3.56 6.31
CA LEU A 61 8.56 -3.20 4.99
C LEU A 61 9.64 -3.26 3.92
N ASP A 62 10.77 -2.58 4.14
CA ASP A 62 11.85 -2.53 3.15
C ASP A 62 12.39 -3.93 2.82
N THR A 63 12.43 -4.83 3.80
CA THR A 63 12.80 -6.24 3.59
C THR A 63 11.79 -6.98 2.71
N TYR A 64 10.49 -6.80 2.96
CA TYR A 64 9.43 -7.35 2.09
C TYR A 64 9.59 -6.83 0.65
N LEU A 65 9.73 -5.51 0.49
CA LEU A 65 9.84 -4.88 -0.83
C LEU A 65 11.09 -5.35 -1.57
N ALA A 66 12.21 -5.56 -0.88
CA ALA A 66 13.43 -6.08 -1.49
C ALA A 66 13.32 -7.55 -1.95
N ALA A 67 12.32 -8.30 -1.49
CA ALA A 67 12.07 -9.69 -1.88
C ALA A 67 10.94 -9.82 -2.92
N ASP A 68 10.03 -8.85 -3.01
CA ASP A 68 8.90 -8.89 -3.93
C ASP A 68 9.36 -8.81 -5.41
N PRO A 69 8.99 -9.78 -6.28
CA PRO A 69 9.38 -9.80 -7.69
C PRO A 69 9.02 -8.56 -8.52
N TYR A 70 7.99 -7.81 -8.16
CA TYR A 70 7.68 -6.53 -8.81
C TYR A 70 8.72 -5.45 -8.51
N PHE A 71 9.19 -5.39 -7.27
CA PHE A 71 10.19 -4.41 -6.85
C PHE A 71 11.59 -4.84 -7.30
N VAL A 72 11.94 -6.12 -7.18
CA VAL A 72 13.20 -6.68 -7.69
C VAL A 72 13.28 -6.56 -9.22
N GLY A 73 12.19 -6.84 -9.92
CA GLY A 73 12.08 -6.67 -11.37
C GLY A 73 12.06 -5.21 -11.83
N GLY A 74 12.01 -4.26 -10.88
CA GLY A 74 12.02 -2.83 -11.16
C GLY A 74 10.89 -2.41 -12.08
N ILE A 75 9.68 -2.96 -11.89
CA ILE A 75 8.55 -2.70 -12.79
C ILE A 75 7.98 -1.28 -12.65
N PHE A 76 8.27 -0.61 -11.53
CA PHE A 76 7.71 0.69 -11.19
C PHE A 76 8.60 1.86 -11.64
N GLU A 77 8.01 2.86 -12.28
CA GLU A 77 8.64 4.13 -12.61
C GLU A 77 8.79 5.01 -11.37
N THR A 78 7.74 5.06 -10.54
CA THR A 78 7.76 5.75 -9.26
C THR A 78 7.28 4.82 -8.16
N VAL A 79 7.85 4.97 -6.97
CA VAL A 79 7.42 4.31 -5.75
C VAL A 79 7.33 5.37 -4.65
N GLU A 80 6.13 5.56 -4.12
CA GLU A 80 5.88 6.43 -2.98
C GLU A 80 5.52 5.58 -1.76
N ILE A 81 6.10 5.91 -0.61
CA ILE A 81 5.92 5.17 0.65
C ILE A 81 5.58 6.16 1.76
N TYR A 82 4.45 5.92 2.43
CA TYR A 82 3.98 6.74 3.54
C TYR A 82 3.64 5.86 4.74
N GLU A 83 4.02 6.29 5.94
CA GLU A 83 3.37 5.80 7.15
C GLU A 83 1.92 6.29 7.16
N SER A 84 1.00 5.42 7.53
CA SER A 84 -0.42 5.71 7.61
C SER A 84 -1.01 5.25 8.93
N ARG A 85 -2.10 5.89 9.33
CA ARG A 85 -2.90 5.49 10.48
C ARG A 85 -4.26 5.03 10.00
N LYS A 86 -4.63 3.81 10.37
CA LYS A 86 -5.97 3.29 10.12
C LYS A 86 -7.00 4.06 10.94
N MET A 87 -7.85 4.82 10.26
CA MET A 87 -8.98 5.53 10.86
C MET A 87 -10.30 4.78 10.64
N VAL A 88 -10.40 4.03 9.54
CA VAL A 88 -11.59 3.29 9.12
C VAL A 88 -11.20 1.84 8.75
N PRO A 89 -12.03 0.83 9.09
CA PRO A 89 -13.14 0.90 10.04
C PRO A 89 -12.67 1.37 11.43
N GLU A 90 -13.59 2.01 12.17
CA GLU A 90 -13.31 2.46 13.53
C GLU A 90 -12.88 1.26 14.39
N GLN A 91 -11.77 1.42 15.12
CA GLN A 91 -11.35 0.43 16.12
C GLN A 91 -12.09 0.62 17.45
N THR A 92 -12.48 1.86 17.74
CA THR A 92 -13.29 2.23 18.90
C THR A 92 -14.54 2.97 18.41
N PRO A 93 -15.76 2.52 18.74
CA PRO A 93 -16.99 3.18 18.29
C PRO A 93 -17.03 4.66 18.67
N GLY A 94 -17.32 5.53 17.70
CA GLY A 94 -17.43 6.97 17.92
C GLY A 94 -16.11 7.74 17.80
N PHE A 95 -14.98 7.04 17.59
CA PHE A 95 -13.66 7.64 17.43
C PHE A 95 -13.65 8.77 16.39
N LEU A 96 -14.24 8.58 15.20
CA LEU A 96 -14.23 9.62 14.17
C LEU A 96 -15.05 10.86 14.56
N ARG A 97 -16.11 10.68 15.36
CA ARG A 97 -16.90 11.80 15.87
C ARG A 97 -16.10 12.62 16.87
N GLU A 98 -15.38 11.95 17.77
CA GLU A 98 -14.48 12.61 18.72
C GLU A 98 -13.35 13.38 18.00
N GLU A 99 -12.73 12.78 16.99
CA GLU A 99 -11.70 13.47 16.19
C GLU A 99 -12.28 14.69 15.45
N ALA A 100 -13.51 14.59 14.95
CA ALA A 100 -14.19 15.72 14.32
C ALA A 100 -14.49 16.86 15.32
N ASP A 101 -14.88 16.54 16.55
CA ASP A 101 -15.09 17.53 17.62
C ASP A 101 -13.78 18.24 17.98
N LYS A 102 -12.68 17.49 18.13
CA LYS A 102 -11.34 18.06 18.37
C LYS A 102 -10.90 18.99 17.24
N ALA A 103 -11.09 18.59 15.98
CA ALA A 103 -10.73 19.41 14.82
C ALA A 103 -11.51 20.72 14.76
N ARG A 104 -12.82 20.71 15.09
CA ARG A 104 -13.64 21.92 15.18
C ARG A 104 -13.16 22.87 16.27
N ALA A 105 -12.81 22.34 17.45
CA ALA A 105 -12.32 23.15 18.56
C ALA A 105 -10.98 23.82 18.23
N ALA A 106 -10.06 23.10 17.55
CA ALA A 106 -8.76 23.63 17.15
C ALA A 106 -8.85 24.77 16.10
N ALA A 107 -9.86 24.76 15.24
CA ALA A 107 -10.05 25.78 14.21
C ALA A 107 -10.66 27.10 14.72
N GLN A 108 -11.07 27.16 15.99
CA GLN A 108 -11.64 28.35 16.63
C GLN A 108 -10.61 29.14 17.46
N VAL A 109 -9.34 28.71 17.44
CA VAL A 109 -8.19 29.33 18.13
C VAL A 109 -7.29 29.97 17.09
#